data_AF-A0A7X2XLT6-F1
#
_entry.id   AF-A0A7X2XLT6-F1
#
_cell.length_a   1.000
_cell.length_b   1.000
_cell.length_c   1.000
_cell.angle_alpha   90.00
_cell.angle_beta   90.00
_cell.angle_gamma   90.00
#
_symmetry.space_group_name_H-M   'P 1'
#
loop_
_entity.id
_entity.type
_entity.pdbx_description
1 polymer ?
#
loop_
_entity_poly.entity_id
_entity_poly.type
_entity_poly.pdbx_seq_one_letter_code
_entity_poly.pdbx_strand_id
1 'polypeptide(L)' 'MTTFKDGFLWGGAVAAHQLEGGWQEGGKGISVADVMTAGRHGVAREITSGVLEGK' A
#
# COMPACT_ATOMS: atom_id res chain seq x y z
N MET A 1 1.50 -36.55 10.99
CA MET A 1 1.85 -35.47 10.04
C MET A 1 0.57 -34.82 9.59
N THR A 2 0.42 -33.51 9.77
CA THR A 2 -0.67 -32.73 9.17
C THR A 2 -0.24 -32.29 7.78
N THR A 3 -1.04 -32.62 6.77
CA THR A 3 -0.84 -32.22 5.37
C THR A 3 -1.90 -31.19 4.98
N PHE A 4 -1.55 -30.30 4.04
CA PHE A 4 -2.54 -29.40 3.45
C PHE A 4 -3.58 -30.21 2.65
N LYS A 5 -4.79 -29.66 2.52
CA LYS A 5 -5.87 -30.26 1.72
C LYS A 5 -5.52 -30.22 0.23
N ASP A 6 -6.05 -31.17 -0.53
CA ASP A 6 -6.03 -31.11 -1.99
C ASP A 6 -6.70 -29.82 -2.47
N GLY A 7 -6.07 -29.16 -3.45
CA GLY A 7 -6.55 -27.87 -3.97
C GLY A 7 -6.18 -26.65 -3.12
N PHE A 8 -5.27 -26.78 -2.16
CA PHE A 8 -4.77 -25.62 -1.42
C PHE A 8 -4.10 -24.60 -2.35
N LEU A 9 -4.56 -23.35 -2.30
CA LEU A 9 -4.07 -22.27 -3.15
C LEU A 9 -2.86 -21.59 -2.51
N TRP A 10 -1.67 -21.98 -2.95
CA TRP A 10 -0.44 -21.26 -2.64
C TRP A 10 -0.31 -20.03 -3.53
N GLY A 11 -0.14 -18.86 -2.92
CA GLY A 11 0.01 -17.63 -3.67
C GLY A 11 0.66 -16.52 -2.85
N GLY A 12 1.00 -15.45 -3.55
CA GLY A 12 1.40 -14.17 -2.95
C GLY A 12 0.36 -13.11 -3.21
N ALA A 13 0.42 -12.02 -2.46
CA ALA A 13 -0.44 -10.86 -2.63
C ALA A 13 0.40 -9.58 -2.56
N VAL A 14 -0.07 -8.57 -3.29
CA VAL A 14 0.51 -7.23 -3.34
C VAL A 14 -0.63 -6.21 -3.32
N ALA A 15 -0.35 -4.97 -2.90
CA ALA A 15 -1.30 -3.87 -2.97
C ALA A 15 -0.86 -2.81 -3.98
N ALA A 16 -1.83 -2.23 -4.70
CA ALA A 16 -1.62 -1.24 -5.77
C ALA A 16 -0.62 -0.14 -5.40
N HIS A 17 -0.84 0.55 -4.28
CA HIS A 17 0.00 1.66 -3.82
C HIS A 17 1.45 1.26 -3.46
N GLN A 18 1.75 -0.04 -3.32
CA GLN A 18 3.11 -0.52 -3.06
C GLN A 18 3.92 -0.74 -4.34
N LEU A 19 3.27 -0.86 -5.51
CA LEU A 19 3.94 -1.31 -6.74
C LEU A 19 3.61 -0.49 -7.99
N GLU A 20 2.40 0.05 -8.13
CA GLU A 20 1.95 0.62 -9.41
C GLU A 20 2.70 1.90 -9.78
N GLY A 21 3.02 2.73 -8.79
CA GLY A 21 3.57 4.07 -9.05
C GLY A 21 2.52 4.98 -9.70
N GLY A 22 2.95 5.89 -10.58
CA GLY A 22 2.05 6.69 -11.42
C GLY A 22 0.92 7.42 -10.67
N TRP A 23 1.16 7.84 -9.42
CA TRP A 23 0.08 8.21 -8.49
C TRP A 23 -0.79 9.40 -8.97
N GLN A 24 -0.22 10.22 -9.85
CA GLN A 24 -0.82 11.40 -10.48
C GLN A 24 -0.95 11.28 -12.01
N GLU A 25 -0.76 10.09 -12.57
CA GLU A 25 -0.85 9.82 -14.01
C GLU A 25 -2.25 9.33 -14.41
N GLY A 26 -2.56 9.38 -15.71
CA GLY A 26 -3.75 8.76 -16.28
C GLY A 26 -5.10 9.29 -15.76
N GLY A 27 -5.12 10.47 -15.11
CA GLY A 27 -6.32 11.02 -14.49
C GLY A 27 -6.73 10.33 -13.19
N LYS A 28 -5.82 9.59 -12.54
CA LYS A 28 -6.07 8.96 -11.24
C LYS A 28 -6.41 10.02 -10.18
N GLY A 29 -7.46 9.74 -9.41
CA GLY A 29 -7.82 10.53 -8.23
C GLY A 29 -6.90 10.29 -7.02
N ILE A 30 -6.89 11.24 -6.09
CA ILE A 30 -6.14 11.12 -4.84
C ILE A 30 -6.76 10.05 -3.94
N SER A 31 -5.92 9.18 -3.40
CA SER A 31 -6.25 8.17 -2.39
C SER A 31 -5.59 8.52 -1.05
N VAL A 32 -6.06 7.89 0.03
CA VAL A 32 -5.44 8.06 1.37
C VAL A 32 -3.96 7.67 1.36
N ALA A 33 -3.57 6.68 0.56
CA ALA A 33 -2.18 6.24 0.47
C ALA A 33 -1.24 7.29 -0.15
N ASP A 34 -1.78 8.23 -0.95
CA ASP A 34 -0.98 9.30 -1.56
C ASP A 34 -0.69 10.43 -0.55
N VAL A 35 -1.54 10.59 0.46
CA VAL A 35 -1.46 11.68 1.47
C VAL A 35 -1.21 11.16 2.88
N MET A 36 -0.72 9.92 3.00
CA MET A 36 -0.37 9.32 4.29
C MET A 36 1.14 9.12 4.37
N THR A 37 1.73 9.44 5.51
CA THR A 37 3.18 9.24 5.72
C THR A 37 3.57 7.77 5.60
N ALA A 38 4.77 7.51 5.07
CA ALA A 38 5.32 6.16 5.00
C ALA A 38 5.38 5.49 6.38
N GLY A 39 5.22 4.16 6.40
CA GLY A 39 5.31 3.40 7.65
C GLY A 39 6.76 3.29 8.14
N ARG A 40 7.00 3.61 9.41
CA ARG A 40 8.27 3.37 10.10
C ARG A 40 8.02 2.74 11.46
N HIS A 41 8.90 1.82 11.88
CA HIS A 41 8.78 1.17 13.18
C HIS A 41 8.78 2.22 14.31
N GLY A 42 7.78 2.14 15.19
CA GLY A 42 7.63 3.05 16.33
C GLY A 42 7.09 4.46 15.99
N VAL A 43 6.73 4.74 14.74
CA VAL A 43 6.21 6.05 14.32
C VAL A 43 4.77 5.88 13.83
N ALA A 44 3.84 6.62 14.43
CA ALA A 44 2.46 6.67 13.97
C ALA A 44 2.39 7.36 12.61
N ARG A 45 1.50 6.87 11.73
CA ARG A 45 1.28 7.52 10.44
C ARG A 45 0.37 8.73 10.60
N GLU A 46 0.65 9.77 9.82
CA GLU A 46 -0.19 10.96 9.70
C GLU A 46 -0.88 10.96 8.34
N ILE A 47 -2.14 11.42 8.30
CA ILE A 47 -2.84 11.74 7.05
C ILE A 47 -2.78 13.27 6.90
N THR A 48 -2.23 13.73 5.79
CA THR A 48 -2.06 15.15 5.48
C THR A 48 -3.20 15.64 4.58
N SER A 49 -3.35 16.96 4.47
CA SER A 49 -4.35 17.59 3.58
C SER A 49 -4.01 17.50 2.08
N GLY A 50 -2.85 16.92 1.75
CA GLY A 50 -2.29 16.82 0.41
C GLY A 50 -0.87 16.25 0.44
N VAL A 51 -0.22 16.11 -0.71
CA VAL A 51 1.17 15.65 -0.77
C VAL A 51 2.10 16.77 -0.31
N LEU A 52 2.80 16.55 0.79
CA LEU A 52 3.73 17.51 1.40
C LEU A 52 5.15 16.95 1.28
N GLU A 53 6.05 17.71 0.68
CA GLU A 53 7.44 17.28 0.51
C GLU A 53 8.14 17.12 1.88
N GLY A 54 8.84 16.00 2.07
CA GLY A 54 9.57 15.71 3.32
C GLY A 54 8.71 15.24 4.49
N LYS A 55 7.40 15.02 4.28
CA LYS A 55 6.48 14.41 5.25
C LYS A 55 6.28 12.93 5.00
#